data_AF-A0A349EEC9-F1
#
_entry.id   AF-A0A349EEC9-F1
#
_cell.length_a   1.000
_cell.length_b   1.000
_cell.length_c   1.000
_cell.angle_alpha   90.00
_cell.angle_beta   90.00
_cell.angle_gamma   90.00
#
_symmetry.space_group_name_H-M   'P 1'
#
loop_
_entity.id
_entity.type
_entity.pdbx_description
1 polymer ?
#
loop_
_entity_poly.entity_id
_entity_poly.type
_entity_poly.pdbx_seq_one_letter_code
_entity_poly.pdbx_strand_id
1 'polypeptide(L)'
;MDEIIIEFLTESQEGLDQLDNKFVMLEQNPEDRDTLASIFRTVHTIKGTCGFLGFTHLEKLTHAGENLLSLLRDGKLSFTQDMASALLNMLDAVRIMLTAIEQTEADGDQDYLELIETLSRLKEGGPAPPAAAPVPPPPPPEPVVVEEPPAPEEPSSLEPDEPAAKVENLLPPGSVFLLQPPPAKE
;
A
#
# COMPACT_ATOMS: atom_id res chain seq x y z
N MET A 1 24.80 -4.36 28.02
CA MET A 1 23.71 -5.14 27.43
C MET A 1 23.92 -6.61 27.68
N ASP A 2 22.96 -7.23 28.35
CA ASP A 2 22.97 -8.66 28.67
C ASP A 2 22.99 -9.51 27.39
N GLU A 3 23.70 -10.65 27.42
CA GLU A 3 23.85 -11.56 26.26
C GLU A 3 22.51 -12.00 25.68
N ILE A 4 21.53 -12.25 26.55
CA ILE A 4 20.17 -12.63 26.16
C ILE A 4 19.43 -11.53 25.38
N ILE A 5 19.71 -10.26 25.68
CA ILE A 5 19.11 -9.13 24.97
C ILE A 5 19.74 -9.04 23.57
N ILE A 6 21.05 -9.26 23.45
CA ILE A 6 21.75 -9.25 22.15
C ILE A 6 21.22 -10.36 21.23
N GLU A 7 21.03 -11.56 21.76
CA GLU A 7 20.44 -12.68 21.03
C GLU A 7 19.01 -12.34 20.59
N PHE A 8 18.18 -11.84 21.52
CA PHE A 8 16.81 -11.40 21.21
C PHE A 8 16.76 -10.34 20.10
N LEU A 9 17.62 -9.32 20.16
CA LEU A 9 17.67 -8.26 19.14
C LEU A 9 18.04 -8.85 17.77
N THR A 10 19.03 -9.74 17.73
CA THR A 10 19.50 -10.37 16.50
C THR A 10 18.42 -11.24 15.87
N GLU A 11 17.85 -12.17 16.64
CA GLU A 11 16.79 -13.07 16.16
C GLU A 11 15.53 -12.30 15.73
N SER A 12 15.17 -11.25 16.47
CA SER A 12 13.98 -10.46 16.15
C SER A 12 14.16 -9.69 14.85
N GLN A 13 15.32 -9.09 14.60
CA GLN A 13 15.59 -8.38 13.34
C GLN A 13 15.58 -9.34 12.14
N GLU A 14 16.22 -10.50 12.26
CA GLU A 14 16.18 -11.54 11.23
C GLU A 14 14.75 -12.04 10.98
N GLY A 15 13.97 -12.20 12.05
CA GLY A 15 12.57 -12.56 11.98
C GLY A 15 11.75 -11.53 11.20
N LEU A 16 11.91 -10.24 11.51
CA LEU A 16 11.20 -9.14 10.87
C LEU A 16 11.54 -9.03 9.37
N ASP A 17 12.81 -9.21 8.98
CA ASP A 17 13.25 -9.19 7.58
C ASP A 17 12.56 -10.29 6.74
N GLN A 18 12.30 -11.44 7.36
CA GLN A 18 11.55 -12.52 6.71
C GLN A 18 10.06 -12.19 6.58
N LEU A 19 9.49 -11.43 7.51
CA LEU A 19 8.07 -11.09 7.51
C LEU A 19 7.70 -10.16 6.35
N ASP A 20 8.55 -9.18 6.01
CA ASP A 20 8.30 -8.25 4.91
C ASP A 20 7.98 -8.98 3.60
N ASN A 21 8.83 -9.95 3.23
CA ASN A 21 8.62 -10.77 2.03
C ASN A 21 7.37 -11.65 2.11
N LYS A 22 7.04 -12.16 3.30
CA LYS A 22 5.87 -13.02 3.51
C LYS A 22 4.56 -12.24 3.39
N PHE A 23 4.53 -10.97 3.81
CA PHE A 23 3.36 -10.12 3.60
C PHE A 23 3.13 -9.82 2.12
N VAL A 24 4.19 -9.59 1.34
CA VAL A 24 4.08 -9.46 -0.12
C VAL A 24 3.53 -10.74 -0.76
N MET A 25 3.95 -11.92 -0.29
CA MET A 25 3.39 -13.20 -0.75
C MET A 25 1.90 -13.32 -0.42
N LEU A 26 1.47 -12.88 0.77
CA LEU A 26 0.05 -12.91 1.15
C LEU A 26 -0.81 -11.93 0.36
N GLU A 27 -0.29 -10.79 -0.08
CA GLU A 27 -1.03 -9.90 -0.97
C GLU A 27 -1.37 -10.58 -2.31
N GLN A 28 -0.48 -11.45 -2.79
CA GLN A 28 -0.68 -12.22 -4.01
C GLN A 28 -1.54 -13.47 -3.78
N ASN A 29 -1.41 -14.10 -2.61
CA ASN A 29 -2.17 -15.30 -2.23
C ASN A 29 -2.72 -15.20 -0.79
N PRO A 30 -3.84 -14.50 -0.57
CA PRO A 30 -4.42 -14.22 0.76
C PRO A 30 -4.81 -15.46 1.57
N GLU A 31 -4.99 -16.60 0.91
CA GLU A 31 -5.43 -17.86 1.51
C GLU A 31 -4.27 -18.81 1.85
N ASP A 32 -3.02 -18.41 1.60
CA ASP A 32 -1.84 -19.22 1.91
C ASP A 32 -1.68 -19.45 3.42
N ARG A 33 -2.17 -20.61 3.86
CA ARG A 33 -2.16 -21.03 5.26
C ARG A 33 -0.77 -21.27 5.81
N ASP A 34 0.16 -21.73 4.98
CA ASP A 34 1.52 -22.01 5.41
C ASP A 34 2.29 -20.71 5.65
N THR A 35 2.10 -19.72 4.75
CA THR A 35 2.66 -18.38 4.92
C THR A 35 2.07 -17.69 6.16
N LEU A 36 0.75 -17.71 6.35
CA LEU A 36 0.10 -17.19 7.57
C LEU A 36 0.60 -17.86 8.85
N ALA A 37 0.72 -19.20 8.86
CA ALA A 37 1.22 -19.94 10.01
C ALA A 37 2.70 -19.64 10.30
N SER A 38 3.50 -19.37 9.27
CA SER A 38 4.88 -18.93 9.44
C SER A 38 4.97 -17.54 10.05
N ILE A 39 4.20 -16.57 9.54
CA ILE A 39 4.16 -15.20 10.06
C ILE A 39 3.72 -15.20 11.52
N PHE A 40 2.64 -15.91 11.82
CA PHE A 40 2.13 -16.04 13.19
C PHE A 40 3.18 -16.57 14.16
N ARG A 41 3.94 -17.61 13.76
CA ARG A 41 4.99 -18.20 14.62
C ARG A 41 6.09 -17.19 14.93
N THR A 42 6.57 -16.45 13.94
CA THR A 42 7.61 -15.42 14.16
C THR A 42 7.13 -14.36 15.14
N VAL A 43 5.94 -13.80 14.93
CA VAL A 43 5.38 -12.76 15.83
C VAL A 43 5.13 -13.30 17.24
N HIS A 44 4.63 -14.54 17.35
CA HIS A 44 4.39 -15.19 18.64
C HIS A 44 5.69 -15.41 19.43
N THR A 45 6.76 -15.82 18.75
CA THR A 45 8.09 -15.96 19.37
C THR A 45 8.59 -14.61 19.88
N ILE A 46 8.53 -13.55 19.06
CA ILE A 46 8.96 -12.20 19.46
C ILE A 46 8.17 -11.75 20.69
N LYS A 47 6.83 -11.85 20.68
CA LYS A 47 5.98 -11.51 21.84
C LYS A 47 6.38 -12.28 23.09
N GLY A 48 6.59 -13.60 22.96
CA GLY A 48 7.00 -14.47 24.06
C GLY A 48 8.31 -14.02 24.72
N THR A 49 9.31 -13.70 23.90
CA THR A 49 10.61 -13.22 24.40
C THR A 49 10.49 -11.83 25.02
N CYS A 50 9.70 -10.93 24.46
CA CYS A 50 9.45 -9.59 25.03
C CYS A 50 8.81 -9.67 26.43
N GLY A 51 7.78 -10.51 26.59
CA GLY A 51 7.12 -10.71 27.89
C GLY A 51 8.06 -11.35 28.92
N PHE A 52 8.96 -12.24 28.48
CA PHE A 52 9.99 -12.82 29.35
C PHE A 52 11.04 -11.78 29.80
N LEU A 53 11.49 -10.91 28.89
CA LEU A 53 12.50 -9.88 29.16
C LEU A 53 11.93 -8.62 29.84
N GLY A 54 10.61 -8.50 29.94
CA GLY A 54 9.94 -7.38 30.60
C GLY A 54 9.75 -6.14 29.72
N PHE A 55 9.84 -6.27 28.40
CA PHE A 55 9.58 -5.19 27.44
C PHE A 55 8.06 -5.03 27.21
N THR A 56 7.39 -4.38 28.17
CA THR A 56 5.93 -4.35 28.25
C THR A 56 5.23 -3.56 27.14
N HIS A 57 5.83 -2.48 26.62
CA HIS A 57 5.28 -1.75 25.48
C HIS A 57 5.40 -2.60 24.21
N LEU A 58 6.56 -3.24 24.01
CA LEU A 58 6.79 -4.09 22.86
C LEU A 58 5.89 -5.33 22.88
N GLU A 59 5.69 -5.93 24.06
CA GLU A 59 4.75 -7.04 24.27
C GLU A 59 3.32 -6.63 23.88
N LYS A 60 2.85 -5.44 24.31
CA LYS A 60 1.48 -4.97 23.99
C LYS A 60 1.27 -4.84 22.47
N LEU A 61 2.22 -4.23 21.78
CA LEU A 61 2.13 -4.04 20.32
C LEU A 61 2.13 -5.38 19.58
N THR A 62 3.09 -6.25 19.88
CA THR A 62 3.21 -7.57 19.23
C THR A 62 2.02 -8.47 19.54
N HIS A 63 1.45 -8.38 20.74
CA HIS A 63 0.23 -9.09 21.11
C HIS A 63 -0.99 -8.64 20.29
N ALA A 64 -1.15 -7.33 20.03
CA ALA A 64 -2.23 -6.84 19.16
C ALA A 64 -2.12 -7.43 17.74
N GLY A 65 -0.90 -7.46 17.20
CA GLY A 65 -0.59 -8.09 15.92
C GLY A 65 -0.88 -9.59 15.88
N GLU A 66 -0.42 -10.32 16.90
CA GLU A 66 -0.63 -11.76 17.03
C GLU A 66 -2.12 -12.12 17.05
N ASN A 67 -2.94 -11.32 17.74
CA ASN A 67 -4.38 -11.56 17.81
C ASN A 67 -5.05 -11.49 16.44
N LEU A 68 -4.71 -10.50 15.62
CA LEU A 68 -5.21 -10.40 14.24
C LEU A 68 -4.72 -11.58 13.38
N LEU A 69 -3.41 -11.88 13.44
CA LEU A 69 -2.79 -12.98 12.70
C LEU A 69 -3.37 -14.34 13.08
N SER A 70 -3.77 -14.53 14.34
CA SER A 70 -4.40 -15.77 14.80
C SER A 70 -5.72 -16.05 14.07
N LEU A 71 -6.56 -15.02 13.89
CA LEU A 71 -7.84 -15.15 13.20
C LEU A 71 -7.66 -15.40 11.69
N LEU A 72 -6.67 -14.73 11.09
CA LEU A 72 -6.31 -14.94 9.69
C LEU A 72 -5.84 -16.37 9.47
N ARG A 73 -4.89 -16.84 10.27
CA ARG A 73 -4.38 -18.22 10.24
C ARG A 73 -5.49 -19.24 10.40
N ASP A 74 -6.39 -19.04 11.37
CA ASP A 74 -7.53 -19.92 11.66
C ASP A 74 -8.63 -19.85 10.59
N GLY A 75 -8.55 -18.93 9.64
CA GLY A 75 -9.55 -18.77 8.57
C GLY A 75 -10.85 -18.13 9.00
N LYS A 76 -10.83 -17.45 10.15
CA LYS A 76 -11.97 -16.68 10.68
C LYS A 76 -12.10 -15.32 10.01
N LEU A 77 -11.01 -14.81 9.43
CA LEU A 77 -10.96 -13.58 8.64
C LEU A 77 -10.25 -13.85 7.30
N SER A 78 -10.61 -13.08 6.28
CA SER A 78 -9.87 -12.99 5.02
C SER A 78 -8.82 -11.87 5.12
N PHE A 79 -7.62 -12.11 4.60
CA PHE A 79 -6.57 -11.10 4.57
C PHE A 79 -6.93 -9.98 3.59
N THR A 80 -6.77 -8.73 4.03
CA THR A 80 -7.10 -7.52 3.24
C THR A 80 -5.92 -6.55 3.16
N GLN A 81 -5.99 -5.60 2.23
CA GLN A 81 -4.96 -4.57 2.08
C GLN A 81 -4.81 -3.68 3.33
N ASP A 82 -5.92 -3.36 4.01
CA ASP A 82 -5.89 -2.61 5.27
C ASP A 82 -5.15 -3.39 6.37
N MET A 83 -5.34 -4.72 6.42
CA MET A 83 -4.61 -5.58 7.34
C MET A 83 -3.13 -5.68 6.99
N ALA A 84 -2.79 -5.78 5.71
CA ALA A 84 -1.40 -5.76 5.25
C ALA A 84 -0.70 -4.48 5.72
N SER A 85 -1.32 -3.33 5.46
CA SER A 85 -0.79 -2.01 5.85
C SER A 85 -0.63 -1.86 7.36
N ALA A 86 -1.64 -2.27 8.14
CA ALA A 86 -1.58 -2.20 9.60
C ALA A 86 -0.50 -3.14 10.19
N LEU A 87 -0.31 -4.33 9.62
CA LEU A 87 0.71 -5.28 10.05
C LEU A 87 2.11 -4.78 9.67
N LEU A 88 2.33 -4.26 8.47
CA LEU A 88 3.62 -3.66 8.07
C LEU A 88 3.99 -2.46 8.96
N ASN A 89 3.04 -1.57 9.27
CA ASN A 89 3.26 -0.48 10.21
C ASN A 89 3.65 -0.99 11.62
N MET A 90 3.12 -2.15 12.03
CA MET A 90 3.51 -2.80 13.28
C MET A 90 4.93 -3.36 13.22
N LEU A 91 5.37 -3.92 12.09
CA LEU A 91 6.76 -4.34 11.90
C LEU A 91 7.72 -3.15 12.01
N ASP A 92 7.39 -2.03 11.36
CA ASP A 92 8.19 -0.80 11.44
C ASP A 92 8.30 -0.28 12.88
N ALA A 93 7.16 -0.24 13.60
CA ALA A 93 7.13 0.13 15.01
C ALA A 93 7.99 -0.81 15.87
N VAL A 94 7.90 -2.13 15.67
CA VAL A 94 8.75 -3.10 16.36
C VAL A 94 10.23 -2.83 16.08
N ARG A 95 10.63 -2.57 14.83
CA ARG A 95 12.04 -2.25 14.50
C ARG A 95 12.56 -1.01 15.23
N ILE A 96 11.73 0.03 15.33
CA ILE A 96 12.05 1.24 16.08
C ILE A 96 12.26 0.92 17.56
N MET A 97 11.37 0.12 18.15
CA MET A 97 11.46 -0.29 19.56
C MET A 97 12.68 -1.17 19.83
N LEU A 98 13.02 -2.11 18.93
CA LEU A 98 14.25 -2.90 19.04
C LEU A 98 15.50 -2.00 19.00
N THR A 99 15.50 -0.97 18.16
CA THR A 99 16.58 0.03 18.11
C THR A 99 16.67 0.81 19.42
N ALA A 100 15.54 1.16 20.04
CA ALA A 100 15.51 1.82 21.35
C ALA A 100 16.06 0.91 22.46
N ILE A 101 15.70 -0.37 22.45
CA ILE A 101 16.23 -1.39 23.37
C ILE A 101 17.75 -1.52 23.20
N GLU A 102 18.24 -1.56 21.97
CA GLU A 102 19.68 -1.63 21.70
C GLU A 102 20.46 -0.44 22.29
N GLN A 103 19.86 0.76 22.28
CA GLN A 103 20.51 1.99 22.75
C GLN A 103 20.36 2.23 24.24
N THR A 104 19.25 1.80 24.84
CA THR A 104 18.84 2.21 26.19
C THR A 104 18.57 1.05 27.14
N GLU A 105 18.59 -0.20 26.64
CA GLU A 105 18.17 -1.41 27.35
C GLU A 105 16.70 -1.37 27.82
N ALA A 106 15.89 -0.47 27.25
CA ALA A 106 14.47 -0.29 27.54
C ALA A 106 13.66 -0.12 26.25
N ASP A 107 12.38 -0.48 26.27
CA ASP A 107 11.49 -0.43 25.11
C ASP A 107 10.80 0.94 24.88
N GLY A 108 11.35 1.98 25.51
CA GLY A 108 10.92 3.38 25.37
C GLY A 108 9.58 3.69 26.03
N ASP A 109 9.10 4.93 25.85
CA ASP A 109 7.82 5.41 26.39
C ASP A 109 6.68 5.44 25.35
N GLN A 110 6.98 5.07 24.10
CA GLN A 110 6.00 5.11 23.02
C GLN A 110 5.13 3.85 23.06
N ASP A 111 3.83 4.05 23.25
CA ASP A 111 2.86 2.97 23.47
C ASP A 111 2.08 2.55 22.21
N TYR A 112 2.25 3.29 21.10
CA TYR A 112 1.64 3.01 19.79
C TYR A 112 0.12 2.75 19.86
N LEU A 113 -0.60 3.44 20.76
CA LEU A 113 -2.02 3.18 21.04
C LEU A 113 -2.90 3.21 19.77
N GLU A 114 -2.73 4.20 18.90
CA GLU A 114 -3.53 4.33 17.66
C GLU A 114 -3.35 3.11 16.73
N LEU A 115 -2.14 2.57 16.68
CA LEU A 115 -1.83 1.39 15.88
C LEU A 115 -2.41 0.12 16.51
N ILE A 116 -2.30 0.00 17.84
CA ILE A 116 -2.91 -1.10 18.61
C ILE A 116 -4.43 -1.11 18.43
N GLU A 117 -5.08 0.06 18.52
CA GLU A 117 -6.51 0.22 18.28
C GLU A 117 -6.89 -0.14 16.83
N THR A 118 -6.05 0.23 15.87
CA THR A 118 -6.25 -0.11 14.47
C THR A 118 -6.20 -1.62 14.23
N LEU A 119 -5.18 -2.31 14.75
CA LEU A 119 -5.07 -3.77 14.69
C LEU A 119 -6.27 -4.44 15.39
N SER A 120 -6.69 -3.91 16.54
CA SER A 120 -7.81 -4.43 17.32
C SER A 120 -9.15 -4.30 16.60
N ARG A 121 -9.39 -3.17 15.92
CA ARG A 121 -10.59 -2.96 15.11
C ARG A 121 -10.63 -3.88 13.88
N LEU A 122 -9.50 -4.06 13.20
CA LEU A 122 -9.41 -4.95 12.03
C LEU A 122 -9.70 -6.42 12.40
N LYS A 123 -9.33 -6.84 13.61
CA LYS A 123 -9.66 -8.16 14.18
C LYS A 123 -11.18 -8.37 14.32
N GLU A 124 -11.96 -7.31 14.52
CA GLU A 124 -13.41 -7.40 14.68
C GLU A 124 -14.17 -7.48 13.33
N GLY A 125 -13.45 -7.42 12.21
CA GLY A 125 -14.04 -7.36 10.86
C GLY A 125 -14.75 -6.03 10.58
N GLY A 126 -14.53 -5.02 11.43
CA GLY A 126 -15.09 -3.69 11.24
C GLY A 126 -14.40 -2.96 10.08
N PRO A 127 -15.14 -2.18 9.27
CA PRO A 127 -14.50 -1.30 8.29
C PRO A 127 -13.55 -0.34 9.01
N ALA A 128 -12.44 0.00 8.35
CA ALA A 128 -11.59 1.09 8.82
C ALA A 128 -12.46 2.34 9.07
N PRO A 129 -12.21 3.15 10.13
CA PRO A 129 -12.82 4.46 10.24
C PRO A 129 -12.55 5.17 8.93
N PRO A 130 -13.53 5.92 8.40
CA PRO A 130 -13.36 6.58 7.12
C PRO A 130 -12.06 7.37 7.17
N ALA A 131 -11.07 6.91 6.39
CA ALA A 131 -9.94 7.74 6.03
C ALA A 131 -10.57 9.04 5.54
N ALA A 132 -10.17 10.17 6.15
CA ALA A 132 -10.63 11.48 5.74
C ALA A 132 -10.64 11.50 4.21
N ALA A 133 -11.84 11.65 3.65
CA ALA A 133 -12.10 11.43 2.23
C ALA A 133 -11.01 12.12 1.41
N PRO A 134 -10.51 11.51 0.31
CA PRO A 134 -9.60 12.19 -0.58
C PRO A 134 -10.23 13.54 -0.92
N VAL A 135 -9.54 14.63 -0.58
CA VAL A 135 -9.94 15.97 -0.98
C VAL A 135 -10.26 15.91 -2.47
N PRO A 136 -11.51 16.21 -2.88
CA PRO A 136 -11.86 16.13 -4.29
C PRO A 136 -10.89 17.04 -5.04
N PRO A 137 -10.35 16.60 -6.21
CA PRO A 137 -9.52 17.46 -7.02
C PRO A 137 -10.30 18.76 -7.30
N PRO A 138 -9.64 19.93 -7.27
CA PRO A 138 -10.30 21.19 -7.52
C PRO A 138 -11.04 21.12 -8.87
N PRO A 139 -12.27 21.65 -8.96
CA PRO A 139 -13.01 21.62 -10.20
C PRO A 139 -12.20 22.33 -11.30
N PRO A 140 -12.24 21.83 -12.54
CA PRO A 140 -11.64 22.54 -13.67
C PRO A 140 -12.28 23.93 -13.78
N PRO A 141 -11.52 24.98 -14.16
CA PRO A 141 -12.09 26.31 -14.32
C PRO A 141 -13.16 26.29 -15.39
N GLU A 142 -14.36 26.74 -15.04
CA GLU A 142 -15.47 26.89 -15.97
C GLU A 142 -15.14 27.94 -17.05
N PRO A 143 -15.51 27.71 -18.32
CA PRO A 143 -15.25 28.66 -19.39
C PRO A 143 -16.10 29.91 -19.17
N VAL A 144 -15.43 31.06 -19.11
CA VAL A 144 -16.07 32.38 -19.07
C VAL A 144 -16.85 32.56 -20.37
N VAL A 145 -18.17 32.49 -20.27
CA VAL A 145 -19.08 32.87 -21.35
C VAL A 145 -18.93 34.37 -21.53
N VAL A 146 -18.29 34.77 -22.63
CA VAL A 146 -18.27 36.15 -23.10
C VAL A 146 -19.67 36.45 -23.63
N GLU A 147 -20.39 37.37 -22.98
CA GLU A 147 -21.65 37.88 -23.50
C GLU A 147 -21.44 38.52 -24.88
N GLU A 148 -22.16 37.99 -25.85
CA GLU A 148 -22.28 38.48 -27.21
C GLU A 148 -23.18 39.74 -27.23
N PRO A 149 -22.71 40.89 -27.73
CA PRO A 149 -23.55 42.08 -27.88
C PRO A 149 -24.50 41.94 -29.09
N PRO A 150 -25.68 42.61 -29.06
CA PRO A 150 -26.78 42.33 -29.96
C PRO A 150 -26.59 42.93 -31.37
N ALA A 151 -27.04 42.19 -32.39
CA ALA A 151 -27.28 42.68 -33.75
C ALA A 151 -28.49 43.66 -33.76
N PRO A 152 -28.58 44.61 -34.71
CA PRO A 152 -29.22 44.28 -35.99
C PRO A 152 -28.77 45.12 -37.23
N GLU A 153 -29.37 44.73 -38.37
CA GLU A 153 -29.66 45.47 -39.63
C GLU A 153 -28.85 45.11 -40.90
N GLU A 154 -29.55 44.40 -41.80
CA GLU A 154 -29.36 44.26 -43.25
C GLU A 154 -29.61 45.60 -44.00
N PRO A 155 -29.05 45.89 -45.20
CA PRO A 155 -29.39 45.14 -46.43
C PRO A 155 -28.36 45.07 -47.60
N SER A 156 -28.71 44.18 -48.54
CA SER A 156 -28.57 44.32 -50.02
C SER A 156 -27.26 43.90 -50.72
N SER A 157 -27.36 42.72 -51.37
CA SER A 157 -27.13 42.42 -52.80
C SER A 157 -25.73 42.57 -53.43
N LEU A 158 -25.20 41.46 -53.99
CA LEU A 158 -24.98 41.20 -55.43
C LEU A 158 -24.04 39.98 -55.64
N GLU A 159 -24.39 39.12 -56.60
CA GLU A 159 -23.69 37.89 -57.06
C GLU A 159 -22.41 38.21 -57.92
N PRO A 160 -21.81 37.25 -58.67
CA PRO A 160 -20.89 36.17 -58.29
C PRO A 160 -19.53 36.26 -59.06
N ASP A 161 -18.51 35.44 -58.72
CA ASP A 161 -17.58 34.89 -59.74
C ASP A 161 -16.80 33.65 -59.19
N GLU A 162 -16.77 32.61 -60.03
CA GLU A 162 -16.11 31.29 -59.92
C GLU A 162 -14.57 31.37 -60.16
N PRO A 163 -13.80 30.27 -60.35
CA PRO A 163 -13.64 29.03 -59.58
C PRO A 163 -12.13 28.63 -59.43
N ALA A 164 -11.87 27.39 -58.98
CA ALA A 164 -10.68 26.51 -59.19
C ALA A 164 -10.04 26.02 -57.87
N ALA A 165 -9.69 24.75 -57.65
CA ALA A 165 -9.77 23.53 -58.44
C ALA A 165 -9.56 22.29 -57.52
N LYS A 166 -10.17 21.17 -57.94
CA LYS A 166 -9.76 19.73 -57.93
C LYS A 166 -8.45 19.40 -57.18
N VAL A 167 -8.29 18.29 -56.44
CA VAL A 167 -8.26 16.85 -56.83
C VAL A 167 -8.32 16.01 -55.51
N GLU A 168 -9.21 15.02 -55.29
CA GLU A 168 -9.04 13.56 -55.57
C GLU A 168 -7.57 13.06 -55.36
N ASN A 169 -7.21 11.97 -54.68
CA ASN A 169 -7.90 10.72 -54.35
C ASN A 169 -6.95 9.80 -53.53
N LEU A 170 -7.51 8.70 -53.02
CA LEU A 170 -6.89 7.37 -52.80
C LEU A 170 -5.87 7.12 -51.65
N LEU A 171 -6.31 6.26 -50.72
CA LEU A 171 -5.50 5.29 -49.97
C LEU A 171 -5.07 4.13 -50.88
N PRO A 172 -3.95 3.43 -50.61
CA PRO A 172 -4.03 1.96 -50.41
C PRO A 172 -3.06 1.39 -49.35
N PRO A 173 -3.18 0.08 -49.01
CA PRO A 173 -2.67 -0.54 -47.78
C PRO A 173 -1.35 -1.32 -47.97
N GLY A 174 -0.68 -1.70 -46.89
CA GLY A 174 0.39 -2.71 -46.95
C GLY A 174 1.29 -2.80 -45.72
N SER A 175 1.12 -3.87 -44.95
CA SER A 175 2.04 -4.39 -43.93
C SER A 175 3.47 -4.56 -44.44
N VAL A 176 4.48 -4.38 -43.57
CA VAL A 176 5.55 -5.35 -43.21
C VAL A 176 6.44 -4.65 -42.15
N PHE A 177 6.37 -5.08 -40.89
CA PHE A 177 7.42 -4.75 -39.91
C PHE A 177 8.28 -6.00 -39.71
N LEU A 178 9.50 -5.97 -40.24
CA LEU A 178 10.53 -6.99 -40.08
C LEU A 178 11.16 -6.86 -38.70
N LEU A 179 10.94 -7.85 -37.82
CA LEU A 179 11.74 -8.04 -36.61
C LEU A 179 12.97 -8.90 -36.96
N GLN A 180 14.18 -8.34 -36.85
CA GLN A 180 15.41 -9.13 -36.75
C GLN A 180 15.63 -9.57 -35.29
N PRO A 181 15.97 -10.84 -35.00
CA PRO A 181 16.52 -11.24 -33.71
C PRO A 181 18.07 -11.08 -33.67
N PRO A 182 18.65 -10.68 -32.52
CA PRO A 182 20.11 -10.62 -32.33
C PRO A 182 20.75 -12.00 -32.05
N PRO A 183 22.09 -12.12 -32.20
CA PRO A 183 22.78 -13.40 -32.44
C PRO A 183 23.03 -14.27 -31.19
N ALA A 184 23.18 -15.57 -31.45
CA ALA A 184 23.52 -16.61 -30.49
C ALA A 184 24.91 -16.43 -29.86
N LYS A 185 25.01 -16.73 -28.56
CA LYS A 185 26.28 -16.83 -27.83
C LYS A 185 26.89 -18.21 -28.08
N GLU A 186 28.19 -18.24 -28.37
CA GLU A 186 29.07 -19.41 -28.25
C GLU A 186 29.30 -19.79 -26.78
#